data_AF-A0A537FHM2-F1
#
_entry.id   AF-A0A537FHM2-F1
#
_cell.length_a   1.000
_cell.length_b   1.000
_cell.length_c   1.000
_cell.angle_alpha   90.00
_cell.angle_beta   90.00
_cell.angle_gamma   90.00
#
_symmetry.space_group_name_H-M   'P 1'
#
loop_
_entity.id
_entity.type
_entity.pdbx_description
1 polymer ?
#
loop_
_entity_poly.entity_id
_entity_poly.type
_entity_poly.pdbx_seq_one_letter_code
_entity_poly.pdbx_strand_id
1 'polypeptide(L)'
;MTRTKTMKGHRERLMLFYKEHVKTLDEGSIGEAYLLLAQAGAKFFSYADRWAIFEPVYATVPDHWHRVASDLDERAQDYGQILKTPRMIIDNHDGTIVRAYPEKNEDTPGP
;
A
#
# COMPACT_ATOMS: atom_id res chain seq x y z
N MET A 1 -10.13 -9.53 -2.43
CA MET A 1 -9.84 -8.22 -1.81
C MET A 1 -10.81 -7.99 -0.67
N THR A 2 -10.36 -7.41 0.43
CA THR A 2 -11.19 -7.09 1.60
C THR A 2 -10.77 -5.75 2.21
N ARG A 3 -11.66 -5.13 3.01
CA ARG A 3 -11.24 -4.04 3.92
C ARG A 3 -10.44 -4.64 5.07
N THR A 4 -9.38 -3.97 5.51
CA THR A 4 -8.60 -4.47 6.64
C THR A 4 -9.37 -4.33 7.94
N LYS A 5 -9.22 -5.31 8.85
CA LYS A 5 -9.86 -5.26 10.18
C LYS A 5 -9.38 -4.06 11.00
N THR A 6 -8.11 -3.69 10.86
CA THR A 6 -7.51 -2.55 11.58
C THR A 6 -7.32 -1.38 10.62
N MET A 7 -8.18 -0.38 10.77
CA MET A 7 -8.21 0.80 9.90
C MET A 7 -7.18 1.86 10.27
N LYS A 8 -6.64 1.86 11.50
CA LYS A 8 -5.57 2.77 11.96
C LYS A 8 -5.85 4.27 11.74
N GLY A 9 -7.12 4.66 11.75
CA GLY A 9 -7.56 6.05 11.51
C GLY A 9 -7.87 6.38 10.05
N HIS A 10 -7.52 5.50 9.10
CA HIS A 10 -7.89 5.63 7.69
C HIS A 10 -9.40 5.44 7.50
N ARG A 11 -9.98 6.21 6.58
CA ARG A 11 -11.38 5.99 6.19
C ARG A 11 -11.51 4.72 5.35
N GLU A 12 -10.54 4.44 4.49
CA GLU A 12 -10.49 3.21 3.70
C GLU A 12 -9.11 2.55 3.76
N ARG A 13 -9.09 1.23 3.92
CA ARG A 13 -7.85 0.46 3.89
C ARG A 13 -8.14 -0.89 3.27
N LEU A 14 -7.70 -1.07 2.05
CA LEU A 14 -7.94 -2.26 1.24
C LEU A 14 -6.75 -3.20 1.34
N MET A 15 -7.02 -4.49 1.36
CA MET A 15 -6.02 -5.54 1.27
C MET A 15 -6.39 -6.51 0.15
N LEU A 16 -5.46 -6.66 -0.78
CA LEU A 16 -5.44 -7.76 -1.74
C LEU A 16 -4.49 -8.82 -1.19
N PHE A 17 -4.91 -10.08 -1.20
CA PHE A 17 -4.11 -11.19 -0.73
C PHE A 17 -4.29 -12.37 -1.67
N TYR A 18 -3.23 -13.16 -1.81
CA TYR A 18 -3.31 -14.44 -2.49
C TYR A 18 -3.85 -15.48 -1.51
N LYS A 19 -4.75 -16.36 -1.97
CA LYS A 19 -5.41 -17.32 -1.07
C LYS A 19 -4.48 -18.43 -0.61
N GLU A 20 -3.50 -18.78 -1.43
CA GLU A 20 -2.53 -19.83 -1.12
C GLU A 20 -1.35 -19.25 -0.33
N HIS A 21 -0.68 -20.12 0.42
CA HIS A 21 0.49 -19.77 1.22
C HIS A 21 1.72 -19.64 0.31
N VAL A 22 1.86 -18.48 -0.31
CA VAL A 22 3.03 -18.13 -1.13
C VAL A 22 3.64 -16.85 -0.60
N LYS A 23 4.97 -16.81 -0.47
CA LYS A 23 5.71 -15.61 -0.03
C LYS A 23 5.75 -14.53 -1.10
N THR A 24 5.89 -14.95 -2.36
CA THR A 24 6.02 -14.07 -3.52
C THR A 24 5.21 -14.63 -4.68
N LEU A 25 4.82 -13.74 -5.58
CA LEU A 25 4.24 -14.08 -6.87
C LEU A 25 5.26 -13.76 -7.97
N ASP A 26 5.02 -14.23 -9.19
CA ASP A 26 5.76 -13.80 -10.38
C ASP A 26 5.44 -12.35 -10.74
N GLU A 27 6.27 -11.74 -11.59
CA GLU A 27 6.14 -10.33 -11.98
C GLU A 27 4.80 -10.01 -12.66
N GLY A 28 4.26 -10.94 -13.46
CA GLY A 28 2.97 -10.77 -14.12
C GLY A 28 1.83 -10.69 -13.11
N SER A 29 1.79 -11.63 -12.18
CA SER A 29 0.82 -11.65 -11.06
C SER A 29 0.95 -10.42 -10.15
N ILE A 30 2.17 -9.93 -9.91
CA ILE A 30 2.39 -8.68 -9.18
C ILE A 30 1.80 -7.49 -9.95
N GLY A 31 2.03 -7.41 -11.26
CA GLY A 31 1.48 -6.37 -12.13
C GLY A 31 -0.06 -6.38 -12.12
N GLU A 32 -0.67 -7.55 -12.26
CA GLU A 32 -2.12 -7.71 -12.18
C GLU A 32 -2.68 -7.22 -10.84
N ALA A 33 -1.99 -7.54 -9.74
CA ALA A 33 -2.39 -7.07 -8.43
C ALA A 33 -2.40 -5.54 -8.29
N TYR A 34 -1.43 -4.84 -8.91
CA TYR A 34 -1.45 -3.38 -8.99
C TYR A 34 -2.64 -2.86 -9.80
N LEU A 35 -2.95 -3.47 -10.95
CA LEU A 35 -4.09 -3.09 -11.78
C LEU A 35 -5.42 -3.28 -11.04
N LEU A 36 -5.61 -4.41 -10.36
CA LEU A 36 -6.80 -4.69 -9.56
C LEU A 36 -6.98 -3.68 -8.43
N LEU A 37 -5.90 -3.35 -7.71
CA LEU A 37 -5.92 -2.34 -6.66
C LEU A 37 -6.16 -0.93 -7.22
N ALA A 38 -5.57 -0.59 -8.37
CA ALA A 38 -5.80 0.68 -9.07
C ALA A 38 -7.30 0.86 -9.40
N GLN A 39 -7.90 -0.14 -10.04
CA GLN A 39 -9.30 -0.12 -10.43
C GLN A 39 -10.25 -0.03 -9.23
N ALA A 40 -10.02 -0.86 -8.20
CA ALA A 40 -10.82 -0.81 -6.99
C ALA A 40 -10.64 0.51 -6.24
N GLY A 41 -9.39 0.95 -6.09
CA GLY A 41 -9.04 2.13 -5.32
C GLY A 41 -9.60 3.42 -5.93
N ALA A 42 -9.67 3.53 -7.26
CA ALA A 42 -10.35 4.67 -7.91
C ALA A 42 -11.80 4.85 -7.41
N LYS A 43 -12.50 3.75 -7.07
CA LYS A 43 -13.84 3.82 -6.49
C LYS A 43 -13.82 4.08 -4.98
N PHE A 44 -12.99 3.37 -4.23
CA PHE A 44 -13.00 3.44 -2.76
C PHE A 44 -12.35 4.71 -2.21
N PHE A 45 -11.33 5.25 -2.88
CA PHE A 45 -10.57 6.42 -2.45
C PHE A 45 -10.95 7.70 -3.20
N SER A 46 -12.07 7.73 -3.93
CA SER A 46 -12.53 8.91 -4.69
C SER A 46 -12.79 10.15 -3.82
N TYR A 47 -12.88 9.98 -2.51
CA TYR A 47 -13.03 11.07 -1.54
C TYR A 47 -11.70 11.74 -1.17
N ALA A 48 -10.56 11.11 -1.45
CA ALA A 48 -9.24 11.60 -1.08
C ALA A 48 -8.54 12.21 -2.29
N ASP A 49 -7.75 13.26 -2.08
CA ASP A 49 -6.94 13.83 -3.16
C ASP A 49 -5.87 12.84 -3.62
N ARG A 50 -5.26 12.12 -2.66
CA ARG A 50 -4.21 11.13 -2.90
C ARG A 50 -4.40 9.90 -2.05
N TRP A 51 -4.02 8.77 -2.61
CA TRP A 51 -3.99 7.47 -1.94
C TRP A 51 -2.81 6.66 -2.46
N ALA A 52 -2.49 5.56 -1.77
CA ALA A 52 -1.29 4.81 -2.10
C ALA A 52 -1.47 3.30 -2.07
N ILE A 53 -0.70 2.61 -2.90
CA ILE A 53 -0.50 1.16 -2.89
C ILE A 53 0.90 0.87 -2.35
N PHE A 54 0.98 0.09 -1.27
CA PHE A 54 2.22 -0.15 -0.54
C PHE A 54 2.97 -1.38 -1.05
N GLU A 55 4.29 -1.33 -0.99
CA GLU A 55 5.13 -2.51 -1.19
C GLU A 55 5.22 -3.36 0.08
N PRO A 56 5.34 -4.69 -0.05
CA PRO A 56 5.40 -5.62 1.07
C PRO A 56 6.79 -5.61 1.72
N VAL A 57 7.19 -4.49 2.33
CA VAL A 57 8.47 -4.38 3.06
C VAL A 57 8.35 -4.91 4.48
N TYR A 58 7.19 -4.70 5.11
CA TYR A 58 6.90 -5.11 6.48
C TYR A 58 5.80 -6.19 6.54
N ALA A 59 5.75 -7.10 5.56
CA ALA A 59 4.71 -8.12 5.49
C ALA A 59 4.67 -8.92 6.82
N THR A 60 3.58 -8.75 7.56
CA THR A 60 3.46 -9.26 8.94
C THR A 60 3.05 -10.73 9.02
N VAL A 61 2.71 -11.34 7.89
CA VAL A 61 2.25 -12.74 7.82
C VAL A 61 3.28 -13.55 7.05
N PRO A 62 4.08 -14.37 7.76
CA PRO A 62 4.97 -15.32 7.11
C PRO A 62 4.20 -16.20 6.12
N ASP A 63 4.84 -16.53 5.00
CA ASP A 63 4.29 -17.42 3.98
C ASP A 63 3.01 -16.93 3.27
N HIS A 64 2.65 -15.65 3.39
CA HIS A 64 1.45 -15.09 2.75
C HIS A 64 1.71 -13.80 1.98
N TRP A 65 1.38 -13.82 0.70
CA TRP A 65 1.43 -12.65 -0.15
C TRP A 65 0.20 -11.78 0.06
N HIS A 66 0.42 -10.51 0.38
CA HIS A 66 -0.61 -9.50 0.40
C HIS A 66 -0.05 -8.13 0.07
N ARG A 67 -0.95 -7.24 -0.38
CA ARG A 67 -0.67 -5.86 -0.71
C ARG A 67 -1.78 -4.98 -0.16
N VAL A 68 -1.40 -3.84 0.39
CA VAL A 68 -2.33 -2.91 1.03
C VAL A 68 -2.43 -1.63 0.21
N ALA A 69 -3.61 -1.04 0.21
CA ALA A 69 -3.83 0.33 -0.24
C ALA A 69 -4.60 1.13 0.82
N SER A 70 -4.31 2.42 0.98
CA SER A 70 -5.03 3.33 1.88
C SER A 70 -5.00 4.76 1.36
N ASP A 71 -5.85 5.62 1.93
CA ASP A 71 -5.67 7.06 1.88
C ASP A 71 -4.36 7.50 2.56
N LEU A 72 -3.92 8.72 2.23
CA LEU A 72 -2.72 9.34 2.79
C LEU A 72 -3.10 10.41 3.83
N ASP A 73 -3.78 10.01 4.90
CA ASP A 73 -4.08 10.90 6.02
C ASP A 73 -2.89 10.99 6.99
N GLU A 74 -2.40 12.21 7.21
CA GLU A 74 -1.30 12.51 8.15
C GLU A 74 -1.66 12.22 9.62
N ARG A 75 -2.95 12.16 9.93
CA ARG A 75 -3.49 11.83 11.25
C ARG A 75 -3.61 10.33 11.47
N ALA A 76 -3.33 9.51 10.46
CA ALA A 76 -3.36 8.07 10.59
C ALA A 76 -2.29 7.59 11.59
N GLN A 77 -2.64 6.58 12.38
CA GLN A 77 -1.77 6.05 13.43
C GLN A 77 -0.47 5.45 12.88
N ASP A 78 -0.49 4.99 11.62
CA ASP A 78 0.68 4.46 10.93
C ASP A 78 1.26 5.40 9.87
N TYR A 79 0.94 6.69 9.90
CA TYR A 79 1.47 7.66 8.93
C TYR A 79 3.01 7.63 8.87
N GLY A 80 3.69 7.59 10.02
CA GLY A 80 5.15 7.46 10.06
C GLY A 80 5.68 6.14 9.45
N GLN A 81 4.92 5.05 9.52
CA GLN A 81 5.27 3.77 8.87
C GLN A 81 5.00 3.84 7.36
N ILE A 82 3.92 4.49 6.94
CA ILE A 82 3.60 4.76 5.54
C ILE A 82 4.76 5.49 4.87
N LEU A 83 5.28 6.55 5.51
CA LEU A 83 6.41 7.32 4.98
C LEU A 83 7.68 6.47 4.79
N LYS A 84 7.89 5.48 5.65
CA LYS A 84 9.02 4.53 5.61
C LYS A 84 8.80 3.36 4.63
N THR A 85 7.63 3.23 4.04
CA THR A 85 7.29 2.13 3.12
C THR A 85 7.31 2.63 1.67
N PRO A 86 8.06 1.96 0.76
CA PRO A 86 7.95 2.23 -0.67
C PRO A 86 6.51 2.07 -1.14
N ARG A 87 6.05 3.02 -1.94
CA ARG A 87 4.62 3.13 -2.27
C ARG A 87 4.42 3.79 -3.62
N MET A 88 3.37 3.35 -4.31
CA MET A 88 2.86 4.02 -5.50
C MET A 88 1.75 4.97 -5.05
N ILE A 89 1.94 6.26 -5.26
CA ILE A 89 0.97 7.32 -4.95
C ILE A 89 0.16 7.59 -6.21
N ILE A 90 -1.16 7.68 -6.04
CA ILE A 90 -2.12 7.98 -7.09
C ILE A 90 -2.82 9.27 -6.70
N ASP A 91 -2.74 10.28 -7.57
CA ASP A 91 -3.43 11.56 -7.42
C ASP A 91 -4.74 11.52 -8.21
N ASN A 92 -5.86 11.72 -7.52
CA ASN A 92 -7.18 11.65 -8.13
C ASN A 92 -7.54 12.93 -8.92
N HIS A 93 -6.84 14.05 -8.72
CA HIS A 93 -7.09 15.29 -9.47
C HIS A 93 -6.39 15.26 -10.82
N ASP A 94 -5.08 15.00 -10.79
CA ASP A 94 -4.26 15.06 -12.01
C ASP A 94 -4.16 13.71 -12.73
N GLY A 95 -4.67 12.63 -12.12
CA GLY A 95 -4.54 11.26 -12.62
C GLY A 95 -3.09 10.76 -12.62
N THR A 96 -2.20 11.45 -11.90
CA THR A 96 -0.77 11.13 -11.88
C THR A 96 -0.48 9.94 -10.97
N ILE A 97 0.50 9.15 -11.38
CA ILE A 97 0.99 8.00 -10.62
C ILE A 97 2.48 8.19 -10.39
N VAL A 98 2.91 8.26 -9.13
CA VAL A 98 4.30 8.50 -8.75
C VAL A 98 4.76 7.42 -7.77
N ARG A 99 5.96 6.87 -7.99
CA ARG A 99 6.57 5.98 -7.00
C ARG A 99 7.35 6.80 -5.99
N ALA A 100 6.96 6.70 -4.72
CA ALA A 100 7.67 7.29 -3.60
C ALA A 100 8.50 6.21 -2.91
N TYR A 101 9.79 6.48 -2.77
CA TYR A 101 10.69 5.68 -1.96
C TYR A 101 10.87 6.38 -0.61
N PRO A 102 10.99 5.64 0.50
CA PRO A 102 11.39 6.24 1.76
C PRO A 102 12.76 6.88 1.57
N GLU A 103 12.94 8.11 2.06
CA GLU A 103 14.27 8.70 2.12
C GLU A 103 15.18 7.75 2.91
N LYS A 104 16.38 7.48 2.39
CA LYS A 104 17.39 6.78 3.18
C LYS A 104 17.75 7.70 4.34
N ASN A 105 17.16 7.47 5.49
CA ASN A 105 17.71 8.02 6.71
C ASN A 105 19.09 7.34 6.88
N GLU A 106 20.16 8.05 6.57
CA GLU A 106 21.57 7.64 6.79
C GLU A 106 21.93 7.49 8.29
N ASP A 107 20.94 7.42 9.19
CA ASP A 107 21.11 7.40 10.65
C ASP A 107 20.59 6.10 11.28
N THR A 108 21.02 4.96 10.75
CA THR A 108 21.03 3.72 11.53
C THR A 108 22.42 3.12 11.44
N PRO A 109 23.25 3.16 12.51
CA PRO A 109 24.45 2.35 12.54
C PRO A 109 23.99 0.89 12.49
N GLY A 110 24.50 0.14 11.52
CA GLY A 110 24.30 -1.30 11.44
C GLY A 110 24.88 -2.01 12.68
N PRO A 111 24.42 -3.25 12.96
CA PRO A 111 24.94 -4.06 14.06
C PRO A 111 26.43 -4.37 13.90
#